data_AF-A0A7F8RR25-F1
#
_entry.id   AF-A0A7F8RR25-F1
#
_cell.length_a   1.000
_cell.length_b   1.000
_cell.length_c   1.000
_cell.angle_alpha   90.00
_cell.angle_beta   90.00
_cell.angle_gamma   90.00
#
_symmetry.space_group_name_H-M   'P 1'
#
loop_
_entity.id
_entity.type
_entity.pdbx_description
1 polymer ?
#
loop_
_entity_poly.entity_id
_entity_poly.type
_entity_poly.pdbx_seq_one_letter_code
_entity_poly.pdbx_strand_id
1 'polypeptide(L)'
;MLLCTWLSNCPIAVTHFLHNSANVPFLTGQIAENLGEEEQLVQGLCALLLGISIYFNDNSLESYMKEKLKQLIEKRIGKENFIEKLGFISKHELYSRASQKPQPNFPSPEYMIFDHEFTKLVKELEGVITKAIYKSSEEDKKEEEVKKTLEQHDSIVTHYKNMIREQDLQLEELKQQISTLKCQNEQLQTAVTQQVSQIQQHKDQYNLLKVQLGKDNQHQGSYSDGTQVNGIQPEEIGRLREEIEELKSNQELLQSQLAEKDSLIENLKTSQASPGTNEQSSATASARDSEQIAELKQELATLKSQLNSQSVEITKLQTEKQELLQKTETFAKSAAAPGESGAGRAAKATDGDSRLLALLQDTNDLKNEIKALSEERTAIKEQLDASNSTIAILQNEKNKLEMDITDSKKEQDDLLVLLADQDQKIFSLKNKLKELGHPVRSKCFQK
;
A
#
# COMPACT_ATOMS: atom_id res chain seq x y z
N MET A 1 32.26 -0.40 26.26
CA MET A 1 31.15 0.57 26.45
C MET A 1 30.41 0.83 25.14
N LEU A 2 31.05 1.41 24.12
CA LEU A 2 30.42 1.65 22.81
C LEU A 2 29.70 0.43 22.22
N LEU A 3 30.36 -0.73 22.17
CA LEU A 3 29.76 -1.96 21.63
C LEU A 3 28.53 -2.40 22.42
N CYS A 4 28.56 -2.31 23.76
CA CYS A 4 27.40 -2.63 24.59
C CYS A 4 26.22 -1.70 24.29
N THR A 5 26.48 -0.39 24.17
CA THR A 5 25.46 0.60 23.81
C THR A 5 24.90 0.35 22.40
N TRP A 6 25.76 0.01 21.44
CA TRP A 6 25.35 -0.22 20.05
C TRP A 6 24.50 -1.48 19.89
N LEU A 7 24.85 -2.58 20.57
CA LEU A 7 24.10 -3.83 20.49
C LEU A 7 22.82 -3.82 21.34
N SER A 8 22.76 -2.96 22.36
CA SER A 8 21.57 -2.84 23.21
C SER A 8 20.36 -2.38 22.40
N ASN A 9 19.23 -3.07 22.57
CA ASN A 9 17.98 -2.80 21.84
C ASN A 9 18.12 -2.84 20.30
N CYS A 10 19.16 -3.50 19.76
CA CYS A 10 19.43 -3.55 18.33
C CYS A 10 19.76 -4.98 17.85
N PRO A 11 18.74 -5.84 17.59
CA PRO A 11 18.95 -7.22 17.19
C PRO A 11 19.81 -7.38 15.93
N ILE A 12 19.69 -6.47 14.96
CA ILE A 12 20.50 -6.52 13.74
C ILE A 12 22.00 -6.29 14.02
N ALA A 13 22.35 -5.40 14.96
CA ALA A 13 23.73 -5.20 15.38
C ALA A 13 24.28 -6.43 16.11
N VAL A 14 23.43 -7.09 16.92
CA VAL A 14 23.77 -8.38 17.56
C VAL A 14 24.05 -9.44 16.49
N THR A 15 23.20 -9.58 15.49
CA THR A 15 23.39 -10.55 14.39
C THR A 15 24.69 -10.30 13.64
N HIS A 16 24.98 -9.04 13.26
CA HIS A 16 26.26 -8.70 12.62
C HIS A 16 27.46 -9.00 13.50
N PHE A 17 27.38 -8.71 14.80
CA PHE A 17 28.45 -9.00 15.75
C PHE A 17 28.69 -10.50 15.90
N LEU A 18 27.64 -11.31 16.00
CA LEU A 18 27.72 -12.77 16.13
C LEU A 18 28.12 -13.47 14.82
N HIS A 19 27.88 -12.85 13.67
CA HIS A 19 28.23 -13.42 12.37
C HIS A 19 29.74 -13.63 12.21
N ASN A 20 30.56 -12.76 12.83
CA ASN A 20 32.00 -12.97 12.87
C ASN A 20 32.34 -14.06 13.91
N SER A 21 32.80 -15.20 13.42
CA SER A 21 33.06 -16.40 14.22
C SER A 21 34.18 -16.24 15.27
N ALA A 22 35.03 -15.20 15.19
CA ALA A 22 36.08 -14.94 16.16
C ALA A 22 35.57 -14.26 17.44
N ASN A 23 34.44 -13.54 17.38
CA ASN A 23 33.99 -12.68 18.47
C ASN A 23 33.56 -13.46 19.71
N VAL A 24 32.75 -14.51 19.55
CA VAL A 24 32.26 -15.32 20.68
C VAL A 24 33.41 -16.08 21.36
N PRO A 25 34.30 -16.79 20.64
CA PRO A 25 35.50 -17.39 21.23
C PRO A 25 36.35 -16.38 22.02
N PHE A 26 36.59 -15.19 21.46
CA PHE A 26 37.34 -14.14 22.15
C PHE A 26 36.68 -13.73 23.47
N LEU A 27 35.39 -13.37 23.45
CA LEU A 27 34.67 -12.98 24.66
C LEU A 27 34.68 -14.10 25.71
N THR A 28 34.46 -15.34 25.28
CA THR A 28 34.39 -16.48 26.20
C THR A 28 35.74 -16.81 26.82
N GLY A 29 36.85 -16.66 26.08
CA GLY A 29 38.20 -16.77 26.62
C GLY A 29 38.50 -15.68 27.65
N GLN A 30 38.22 -14.42 27.30
CA GLN A 30 38.44 -13.27 28.19
C GLN A 30 37.68 -13.38 29.51
N ILE A 31 36.44 -13.89 29.49
CA ILE A 31 35.63 -14.06 30.70
C ILE A 31 36.08 -15.28 31.53
N ALA A 32 36.51 -16.37 30.87
CA ALA A 32 36.89 -17.61 31.54
C ALA A 32 38.28 -17.55 32.22
N GLU A 33 39.18 -16.70 31.74
CA GLU A 33 40.53 -16.56 32.29
C GLU A 33 40.52 -15.97 33.72
N ASN A 34 41.43 -16.45 34.57
CA ASN A 34 41.64 -15.87 35.91
C ASN A 34 42.71 -14.79 35.82
N LEU A 35 42.30 -13.59 35.40
CA LEU A 35 43.17 -12.42 35.28
C LEU A 35 43.28 -11.65 36.61
N GLY A 36 44.29 -10.77 36.70
CA GLY A 36 44.48 -9.89 37.85
C GLY A 36 43.37 -8.85 38.00
N GLU A 37 43.36 -8.15 39.15
CA GLU A 37 42.33 -7.15 39.51
C GLU A 37 42.18 -6.04 38.45
N GLU A 38 43.29 -5.61 37.86
CA GLU A 38 43.35 -4.56 36.82
C GLU A 38 42.51 -4.91 35.57
N GLU A 39 42.38 -6.21 35.25
CA GLU A 39 41.66 -6.68 34.05
C GLU A 39 40.20 -7.03 34.34
N GLN A 40 39.80 -7.10 35.62
CA GLN A 40 38.44 -7.51 36.01
C GLN A 40 37.36 -6.63 35.41
N LEU A 41 37.63 -5.33 35.25
CA LEU A 41 36.70 -4.43 34.57
C LEU A 41 36.46 -4.84 33.12
N VAL A 42 37.54 -5.18 32.39
CA VAL A 42 37.45 -5.63 31.00
C VAL A 42 36.68 -6.95 30.93
N GLN A 43 36.93 -7.88 31.85
CA GLN A 43 36.17 -9.14 31.92
C GLN A 43 34.68 -8.89 32.16
N GLY A 44 34.33 -7.97 33.07
CA GLY A 44 32.95 -7.59 33.31
C GLY A 44 32.28 -6.98 32.08
N LEU A 45 32.98 -6.09 31.36
CA LEU A 45 32.50 -5.51 30.11
C LEU A 45 32.31 -6.56 29.01
N CYS A 46 33.20 -7.54 28.91
CA CYS A 46 33.05 -8.70 28.00
C CYS A 46 31.81 -9.53 28.38
N ALA A 47 31.60 -9.80 29.68
CA ALA A 47 30.43 -10.50 30.16
C ALA A 47 29.14 -9.73 29.84
N LEU A 48 29.10 -8.41 30.04
CA LEU A 48 27.97 -7.58 29.66
C LEU A 48 27.71 -7.64 28.16
N LEU A 49 28.74 -7.53 27.32
CA LEU A 49 28.59 -7.58 25.86
C LEU A 49 28.05 -8.94 25.37
N LEU A 50 28.54 -10.04 25.94
CA LEU A 50 28.02 -11.38 25.64
C LEU A 50 26.57 -11.53 26.15
N GLY A 51 26.26 -11.01 27.34
CA GLY A 51 24.91 -10.99 27.92
C GLY A 51 23.91 -10.21 27.06
N ILE A 52 24.30 -9.03 26.56
CA ILE A 52 23.53 -8.23 25.60
C ILE A 52 23.29 -9.03 24.31
N SER A 53 24.32 -9.70 23.81
CA SER A 53 24.24 -10.54 22.60
C SER A 53 23.33 -11.76 22.76
N ILE A 54 22.99 -12.16 23.99
CA ILE A 54 21.99 -13.19 24.29
C ILE A 54 20.62 -12.55 24.47
N TYR A 55 20.52 -11.49 25.27
CA TYR A 55 19.27 -10.87 25.65
C TYR A 55 18.52 -10.30 24.43
N PHE A 56 19.23 -9.53 23.58
CA PHE A 56 18.68 -8.88 22.39
C PHE A 56 18.82 -9.71 21.10
N ASN A 57 19.21 -10.97 21.20
CA ASN A 57 19.23 -11.88 20.06
C ASN A 57 17.78 -12.15 19.59
N ASP A 58 17.55 -12.20 18.29
CA ASP A 58 16.25 -12.55 17.69
C ASP A 58 16.22 -13.98 17.14
N ASN A 59 17.28 -14.77 17.40
CA ASN A 59 17.49 -16.12 16.89
C ASN A 59 17.57 -16.22 15.36
N SER A 60 17.74 -15.11 14.64
CA SER A 60 17.88 -15.11 13.18
C SER A 60 19.15 -15.83 12.69
N LEU A 61 20.20 -15.87 13.50
CA LEU A 61 21.47 -16.51 13.17
C LEU A 61 21.59 -17.90 13.80
N GLU A 62 21.50 -18.95 12.98
CA GLU A 62 21.47 -20.34 13.44
C GLU A 62 22.74 -20.79 14.17
N SER A 63 23.92 -20.27 13.79
CA SER A 63 25.19 -20.63 14.44
C SER A 63 25.26 -20.18 15.91
N TYR A 64 24.57 -19.09 16.26
CA TYR A 64 24.62 -18.46 17.59
C TYR A 64 23.24 -18.03 18.10
N MET A 65 22.30 -18.99 18.13
CA MET A 65 21.02 -18.82 18.82
C MET A 65 21.21 -18.63 20.34
N LYS A 66 20.23 -18.03 21.03
CA LYS A 66 20.27 -17.78 22.48
C LYS A 66 20.69 -19.00 23.29
N GLU A 67 20.05 -20.14 23.04
CA GLU A 67 20.29 -21.39 23.77
C GLU A 67 21.72 -21.89 23.57
N LYS A 68 22.25 -21.81 22.34
CA LYS A 68 23.64 -22.21 22.06
C LYS A 68 24.64 -21.35 22.82
N LEU A 69 24.40 -20.04 22.91
CA LEU A 69 25.24 -19.11 23.66
C LEU A 69 25.16 -19.37 25.18
N LYS A 70 23.95 -19.61 25.72
CA LYS A 70 23.75 -19.99 27.13
C LYS A 70 24.51 -21.27 27.49
N GLN A 71 24.40 -22.31 26.66
CA GLN A 71 25.13 -23.56 26.85
C GLN A 71 26.64 -23.38 26.77
N LEU A 72 27.11 -22.46 25.92
CA LEU A 72 28.52 -22.15 25.80
C LEU A 72 29.04 -21.48 27.09
N ILE A 73 28.28 -20.52 27.65
CA ILE A 73 28.59 -19.94 28.98
C ILE A 73 28.65 -21.03 30.04
N GLU A 74 27.63 -21.89 30.11
CA GLU A 74 27.54 -22.97 31.10
C GLU A 74 28.73 -23.93 31.02
N LYS A 75 29.16 -24.31 29.82
CA LYS A 75 30.26 -25.27 29.61
C LYS A 75 31.65 -24.67 29.75
N ARG A 76 31.85 -23.40 29.37
CA ARG A 76 33.19 -22.79 29.28
C ARG A 76 33.54 -21.92 30.49
N ILE A 77 32.54 -21.33 31.13
CA ILE A 77 32.71 -20.33 32.20
C ILE A 77 32.01 -20.78 33.49
N GLY A 78 30.79 -21.31 33.36
CA GLY A 78 29.86 -21.53 34.46
C GLY A 78 28.95 -20.31 34.65
N LYS A 79 27.63 -20.54 34.88
CA LYS A 79 26.65 -19.46 34.97
C LYS A 79 26.92 -18.53 36.15
N GLU A 80 27.27 -19.09 37.30
CA GLU A 80 27.59 -18.34 38.52
C GLU A 80 28.81 -17.44 38.31
N ASN A 81 29.87 -17.99 37.72
CA ASN A 81 31.10 -17.24 37.44
C ASN A 81 30.85 -16.13 36.42
N PHE A 82 30.06 -16.40 35.36
CA PHE A 82 29.67 -15.37 34.40
C PHE A 82 28.95 -14.18 35.06
N ILE A 83 28.03 -14.45 35.99
CA ILE A 83 27.30 -13.39 36.73
C ILE A 83 28.21 -12.68 37.74
N GLU A 84 29.13 -13.40 38.38
CA GLU A 84 30.14 -12.78 39.24
C GLU A 84 31.00 -11.78 38.45
N LYS A 85 31.49 -12.19 37.27
CA LYS A 85 32.28 -11.34 36.37
C LYS A 85 31.47 -10.13 35.88
N LEU A 86 30.21 -10.33 35.48
CA LEU A 86 29.30 -9.24 35.11
C LEU A 86 29.21 -8.16 36.21
N GLY A 87 29.14 -8.60 37.47
CA GLY A 87 29.09 -7.72 38.64
C GLY A 87 30.37 -6.92 38.92
N PHE A 88 31.50 -7.20 38.26
CA PHE A 88 32.71 -6.40 38.41
C PHE A 88 32.52 -4.96 37.92
N ILE A 89 31.61 -4.71 36.97
CA ILE A 89 31.35 -3.37 36.46
C ILE A 89 30.75 -2.48 37.55
N SER A 90 29.68 -2.94 38.20
CA SER A 90 28.94 -2.18 39.20
C SER A 90 29.69 -2.07 40.54
N LYS A 91 30.61 -3.02 40.82
CA LYS A 91 31.49 -3.02 42.00
C LYS A 91 32.76 -2.19 41.84
N HIS A 92 33.13 -1.79 40.63
CA HIS A 92 34.33 -0.99 40.39
C HIS A 92 34.28 0.33 41.16
N GLU A 93 35.40 0.73 41.78
CA GLU A 93 35.48 1.91 42.66
C GLU A 93 34.98 3.21 42.02
N LEU A 94 35.26 3.39 40.72
CA LEU A 94 34.85 4.57 39.95
C LEU A 94 33.38 4.57 39.47
N TYR A 95 32.69 3.43 39.52
CA TYR A 95 31.32 3.29 38.99
C TYR A 95 30.33 4.18 39.75
N SER A 96 30.38 4.12 41.08
CA SER A 96 29.48 4.89 41.95
C SER A 96 29.60 6.40 41.70
N ARG A 97 30.82 6.89 41.45
CA ARG A 97 31.05 8.31 41.14
C ARG A 97 30.49 8.69 39.76
N ALA A 98 30.73 7.88 38.73
CA ALA A 98 30.25 8.15 37.37
C ALA A 98 28.71 8.13 37.28
N SER A 99 28.03 7.32 38.10
CA SER A 99 26.57 7.22 38.09
C SER A 99 25.81 8.43 38.67
N GLN A 100 26.49 9.35 39.36
CA GLN A 100 25.84 10.45 40.08
C GLN A 100 25.45 11.63 39.19
N LYS A 101 26.31 12.03 38.25
CA LYS A 101 26.12 13.25 37.45
C LYS A 101 26.58 13.04 36.00
N PRO A 102 25.90 13.64 35.02
CA PRO A 102 26.30 13.57 33.60
C PRO A 102 27.62 14.28 33.27
N GLN A 103 28.06 15.20 34.13
CA GLN A 103 29.23 16.02 33.83
C GLN A 103 30.53 15.21 34.00
N PRO A 104 31.37 15.06 32.94
CA PRO A 104 32.66 14.40 33.05
C PRO A 104 33.64 15.29 33.80
N ASN A 105 33.79 15.06 35.10
CA ASN A 105 34.73 15.78 35.96
C ASN A 105 35.68 14.80 36.68
N PHE A 106 36.75 14.46 35.95
CA PHE A 106 37.78 13.51 36.37
C PHE A 106 39.00 14.24 36.94
N PRO A 107 39.56 13.79 38.09
CA PRO A 107 40.74 14.44 38.71
C PRO A 107 42.01 14.41 37.83
N SER A 108 42.19 13.32 37.09
CA SER A 108 43.32 13.09 36.18
C SER A 108 42.93 12.05 35.11
N PRO A 109 43.71 11.88 34.03
CA PRO A 109 43.35 11.00 32.92
C PRO A 109 43.09 9.53 33.32
N GLU A 110 43.80 8.99 34.31
CA GLU A 110 43.57 7.63 34.81
C GLU A 110 42.16 7.39 35.38
N TYR A 111 41.43 8.44 35.77
CA TYR A 111 40.04 8.32 36.26
C TYR A 111 38.99 8.36 35.15
N MET A 112 39.38 8.61 33.90
CA MET A 112 38.49 8.68 32.74
C MET A 112 38.14 7.27 32.25
N ILE A 113 37.40 6.52 33.07
CA ILE A 113 37.05 5.12 32.79
C ILE A 113 35.57 4.97 32.40
N PHE A 114 34.66 5.51 33.21
CA PHE A 114 33.22 5.34 33.03
C PHE A 114 32.53 6.60 32.50
N ASP A 115 31.64 6.39 31.54
CA ASP A 115 30.64 7.37 31.11
C ASP A 115 29.35 7.27 31.96
N HIS A 116 28.69 8.40 32.19
CA HIS A 116 27.48 8.48 33.00
C HIS A 116 26.31 7.69 32.40
N GLU A 117 26.03 7.85 31.11
CA GLU A 117 24.92 7.14 30.45
C GLU A 117 25.19 5.64 30.38
N PHE A 118 26.45 5.25 30.21
CA PHE A 118 26.84 3.84 30.29
C PHE A 118 26.51 3.21 31.65
N THR A 119 26.70 3.92 32.77
CA THR A 119 26.30 3.38 34.09
C THR A 119 24.79 3.12 34.21
N LYS A 120 23.95 3.92 33.54
CA LYS A 120 22.50 3.68 33.51
C LYS A 120 22.18 2.41 32.72
N LEU A 121 22.83 2.23 31.58
CA LEU A 121 22.69 1.02 30.76
C LEU A 121 23.09 -0.25 31.52
N VAL A 122 24.19 -0.21 32.28
CA VAL A 122 24.59 -1.35 33.15
C VAL A 122 23.50 -1.63 34.18
N LYS A 123 23.02 -0.61 34.89
CA LYS A 123 21.97 -0.75 35.92
C LYS A 123 20.67 -1.32 35.36
N GLU A 124 20.28 -0.94 34.15
CA GLU A 124 19.09 -1.44 33.47
C GLU A 124 19.24 -2.91 33.07
N LEU A 125 20.40 -3.26 32.50
CA LEU A 125 20.60 -4.55 31.84
C LEU A 125 21.12 -5.65 32.77
N GLU A 126 21.90 -5.35 33.80
CA GLU A 126 22.56 -6.33 34.67
C GLU A 126 21.54 -7.32 35.28
N GLY A 127 20.43 -6.81 35.82
CA GLY A 127 19.40 -7.64 36.43
C GLY A 127 18.61 -8.50 35.43
N VAL A 128 18.26 -7.95 34.27
CA VAL A 128 17.48 -8.68 33.25
C VAL A 128 18.35 -9.71 32.51
N ILE A 129 19.63 -9.41 32.27
CA ILE A 129 20.60 -10.37 31.74
C ILE A 129 20.80 -11.50 32.74
N THR A 130 20.98 -11.20 34.03
CA THR A 130 21.13 -12.23 35.06
C THR A 130 19.97 -13.22 35.05
N LYS A 131 18.73 -12.72 35.03
CA LYS A 131 17.54 -13.57 34.91
C LYS A 131 17.54 -14.37 33.62
N ALA A 132 17.87 -13.75 32.49
CA ALA A 132 17.89 -14.41 31.19
C ALA A 132 18.90 -15.56 31.13
N ILE A 133 20.08 -15.44 31.76
CA ILE A 133 21.11 -16.50 31.77
C ILE A 133 20.68 -17.73 32.58
N TYR A 134 19.98 -17.53 33.70
CA TYR A 134 19.49 -18.64 34.53
C TYR A 134 18.22 -19.30 34.00
N LYS A 135 17.46 -18.58 33.17
CA LYS A 135 16.20 -19.05 32.58
C LYS A 135 16.40 -20.31 31.73
N SER A 136 15.55 -21.31 31.94
CA SER A 136 15.64 -22.61 31.26
C SER A 136 15.07 -22.56 29.84
N SER A 137 15.43 -23.54 29.01
CA SER A 137 14.93 -23.65 27.62
C SER A 137 13.41 -23.83 27.57
N GLU A 138 12.81 -24.52 28.54
CA GLU A 138 11.35 -24.69 28.63
C GLU A 138 10.65 -23.37 28.95
N GLU A 139 11.24 -22.53 29.81
CA GLU A 139 10.71 -21.22 30.16
C GLU A 139 10.87 -20.21 29.01
N ASP A 140 11.94 -20.32 28.21
CA ASP A 140 12.11 -19.55 26.97
C ASP A 140 11.07 -19.91 25.92
N LYS A 141 10.82 -21.21 25.68
CA LYS A 141 9.80 -21.67 24.74
C LYS A 141 8.40 -21.19 25.12
N LYS A 142 8.05 -21.24 26.41
CA LYS A 142 6.75 -20.77 26.91
C LYS A 142 6.58 -19.26 26.72
N GLU A 143 7.59 -18.46 27.02
CA GLU A 143 7.50 -17.00 26.81
C GLU A 143 7.42 -16.66 25.32
N GLU A 144 8.15 -17.38 24.46
CA GLU A 144 8.11 -17.17 23.01
C GLU A 144 6.76 -17.57 22.41
N GLU A 145 6.13 -18.64 22.92
CA GLU A 145 4.76 -19.02 22.58
C GLU A 145 3.75 -17.96 23.01
N VAL A 146 3.81 -17.50 24.27
CA VAL A 146 2.95 -16.42 24.78
C VAL A 146 3.14 -15.14 23.96
N LYS A 147 4.37 -14.79 23.60
CA LYS A 147 4.67 -13.62 22.76
C LYS A 147 4.04 -13.77 21.37
N LYS A 148 4.19 -14.93 20.72
CA LYS A 148 3.55 -15.22 19.43
C LYS A 148 2.03 -15.13 19.51
N THR A 149 1.41 -15.66 20.57
CA THR A 149 -0.04 -15.55 20.78
C THR A 149 -0.46 -14.08 20.96
N LEU A 150 0.33 -13.28 21.67
CA LEU A 150 0.04 -11.87 21.88
C LEU A 150 0.18 -11.06 20.58
N GLU A 151 1.21 -11.34 19.78
CA GLU A 151 1.41 -10.74 18.45
C GLU A 151 0.28 -11.13 17.48
N GLN A 152 -0.16 -12.39 17.50
CA GLN A 152 -1.34 -12.84 16.76
C GLN A 152 -2.59 -12.10 17.20
N HIS A 153 -2.80 -11.95 18.51
CA HIS A 153 -3.94 -11.20 19.04
C HIS A 153 -3.89 -9.73 18.60
N ASP A 154 -2.73 -9.08 18.64
CA ASP A 154 -2.57 -7.68 18.21
C ASP A 154 -2.81 -7.50 16.70
N SER A 155 -2.36 -8.47 15.89
CA SER A 155 -2.67 -8.54 14.46
C SER A 155 -4.18 -8.65 14.20
N ILE A 156 -4.86 -9.55 14.92
CA ILE A 156 -6.33 -9.73 14.83
C ILE A 156 -7.06 -8.44 15.24
N VAL A 157 -6.66 -7.82 16.35
CA VAL A 157 -7.24 -6.55 16.81
C VAL A 157 -7.03 -5.45 15.78
N THR A 158 -5.86 -5.39 15.16
CA THR A 158 -5.55 -4.42 14.10
C THR A 158 -6.43 -4.64 12.87
N HIS A 159 -6.63 -5.89 12.46
CA HIS A 159 -7.53 -6.23 11.37
C HIS A 159 -8.97 -5.78 11.65
N TYR A 160 -9.51 -6.09 12.85
CA TYR A 160 -10.85 -5.64 13.25
C TYR A 160 -10.97 -4.12 13.33
N LYS A 161 -9.96 -3.41 13.86
CA LYS A 161 -9.93 -1.95 13.86
C LYS A 161 -9.98 -1.37 12.44
N ASN A 162 -9.24 -1.95 11.50
CA ASN A 162 -9.25 -1.52 10.11
C ASN A 162 -10.62 -1.78 9.46
N MET A 163 -11.22 -2.95 9.69
CA MET A 163 -12.54 -3.28 9.18
C MET A 163 -13.63 -2.34 9.72
N ILE A 164 -13.58 -1.98 11.01
CA ILE A 164 -14.51 -1.02 11.60
C ILE A 164 -14.35 0.36 10.94
N ARG A 165 -13.12 0.84 10.72
CA ARG A 165 -12.90 2.13 10.03
C ARG A 165 -13.45 2.14 8.61
N GLU A 166 -13.28 1.04 7.87
CA GLU A 166 -13.81 0.89 6.52
C GLU A 166 -15.35 0.87 6.54
N GLN A 167 -15.94 0.13 7.48
CA GLN A 167 -17.40 0.10 7.67
C GLN A 167 -17.96 1.48 8.05
N ASP A 168 -17.28 2.23 8.92
CA ASP A 168 -17.66 3.58 9.30
C ASP A 168 -17.61 4.54 8.10
N LEU A 169 -16.60 4.41 7.23
CA LEU A 169 -16.47 5.19 6.01
C LEU A 169 -17.62 4.93 5.04
N GLN A 170 -17.93 3.64 4.79
CA GLN A 170 -19.05 3.24 3.92
C GLN A 170 -20.40 3.69 4.49
N LEU A 171 -20.57 3.62 5.81
CA LEU A 171 -21.78 4.11 6.49
C LEU A 171 -21.95 5.62 6.28
N GLU A 172 -20.87 6.39 6.35
CA GLU A 172 -20.92 7.83 6.16
C GLU A 172 -21.21 8.19 4.70
N GLU A 173 -20.62 7.46 3.74
CA GLU A 173 -20.91 7.63 2.33
C GLU A 173 -22.39 7.34 2.00
N LEU A 174 -22.93 6.23 2.52
CA LEU A 174 -24.34 5.89 2.35
C LEU A 174 -25.27 6.94 2.97
N LYS A 175 -24.94 7.46 4.16
CA LYS A 175 -25.70 8.57 4.77
C LYS A 175 -25.66 9.83 3.89
N GLN A 176 -24.51 10.16 3.32
CA GLN A 176 -24.36 11.30 2.42
C GLN A 176 -25.20 11.14 1.15
N GLN A 177 -25.22 9.93 0.57
CA GLN A 177 -26.08 9.60 -0.58
C GLN A 177 -27.56 9.72 -0.22
N ILE A 178 -27.99 9.19 0.93
CA ILE A 178 -29.38 9.31 1.42
C ILE A 178 -29.77 10.77 1.61
N SER A 179 -28.89 11.58 2.21
CA SER A 179 -29.12 13.02 2.41
C SER A 179 -29.29 13.74 1.06
N THR A 180 -28.45 13.41 0.08
CA THR A 180 -28.48 14.01 -1.26
C THR A 180 -29.77 13.65 -1.99
N LEU A 181 -30.13 12.36 -2.00
CA LEU A 181 -31.38 11.88 -2.61
C LEU A 181 -32.61 12.49 -1.93
N LYS A 182 -32.58 12.64 -0.60
CA LYS A 182 -33.66 13.28 0.15
C LYS A 182 -33.85 14.74 -0.25
N CYS A 183 -32.76 15.51 -0.38
CA CYS A 183 -32.80 16.89 -0.85
C CYS A 183 -33.36 16.99 -2.28
N GLN A 184 -32.92 16.12 -3.19
CA GLN A 184 -33.44 16.07 -4.55
C GLN A 184 -34.94 15.76 -4.57
N ASN A 185 -35.41 14.84 -3.72
CA ASN A 185 -36.82 14.49 -3.63
C ASN A 185 -37.67 15.66 -3.11
N GLU A 186 -37.18 16.39 -2.09
CA GLU A 186 -37.83 17.61 -1.58
C GLU A 186 -37.92 18.71 -2.66
N GLN A 187 -36.86 18.87 -3.47
CA GLN A 187 -36.85 19.81 -4.60
C GLN A 187 -37.87 19.42 -5.68
N LEU A 188 -37.89 18.15 -6.09
CA LEU A 188 -38.84 17.64 -7.07
C LEU A 188 -40.28 17.78 -6.57
N GLN A 189 -40.52 17.48 -5.29
CA GLN A 189 -41.85 17.62 -4.68
C GLN A 189 -42.32 19.09 -4.64
N THR A 190 -41.41 20.03 -4.40
CA THR A 190 -41.69 21.47 -4.50
C THR A 190 -42.02 21.89 -5.93
N ALA A 191 -41.25 21.43 -6.92
CA ALA A 191 -41.49 21.71 -8.34
C ALA A 191 -42.84 21.17 -8.82
N VAL A 192 -43.19 19.94 -8.43
CA VAL A 192 -44.50 19.33 -8.72
C VAL A 192 -45.62 20.16 -8.11
N THR A 193 -45.48 20.60 -6.86
CA THR A 193 -46.49 21.44 -6.18
C THR A 193 -46.68 22.77 -6.91
N GLN A 194 -45.59 23.41 -7.35
CA GLN A 194 -45.66 24.64 -8.15
C GLN A 194 -46.36 24.41 -9.50
N GLN A 195 -46.02 23.35 -10.23
CA GLN A 195 -46.68 23.02 -11.49
C GLN A 195 -48.18 22.76 -11.32
N VAL A 196 -48.58 22.02 -10.28
CA VAL A 196 -49.99 21.80 -9.94
C VAL A 196 -50.71 23.13 -9.70
N SER A 197 -50.08 24.07 -9.00
CA SER A 197 -50.66 25.40 -8.78
C SER A 197 -50.82 26.22 -10.07
N GLN A 198 -49.85 26.15 -10.99
CA GLN A 198 -49.92 26.80 -12.30
C GLN A 198 -51.03 26.20 -13.15
N ILE A 199 -51.16 24.87 -13.18
CA ILE A 199 -52.24 24.18 -13.89
C ILE A 199 -53.59 24.63 -13.35
N GLN A 200 -53.73 24.76 -12.03
CA GLN A 200 -54.97 25.25 -11.42
C GLN A 200 -55.28 26.69 -11.83
N GLN A 201 -54.29 27.59 -11.81
CA GLN A 201 -54.46 28.97 -12.29
C GLN A 201 -54.89 29.04 -13.76
N HIS A 202 -54.25 28.28 -14.64
CA HIS A 202 -54.63 28.22 -16.06
C HIS A 202 -56.05 27.67 -16.24
N LYS A 203 -56.44 26.67 -15.45
CA LYS A 203 -57.79 26.11 -15.46
C LYS A 203 -58.84 27.14 -15.04
N ASP A 204 -58.54 27.96 -14.03
CA ASP A 204 -59.42 29.03 -13.57
C ASP A 204 -59.52 30.17 -14.60
N GLN A 205 -58.40 30.56 -15.23
CA GLN A 205 -58.39 31.51 -16.36
C GLN A 205 -59.23 31.01 -17.54
N TYR A 206 -59.07 29.73 -17.91
CA TYR A 206 -59.87 29.11 -18.98
C TYR A 206 -61.37 29.15 -18.66
N ASN A 207 -61.75 28.82 -17.42
CA ASN A 207 -63.14 28.87 -16.99
C ASN A 207 -63.71 30.29 -17.04
N LEU A 208 -62.94 31.31 -16.62
CA LEU A 208 -63.35 32.71 -16.69
C LEU A 208 -63.58 33.17 -18.14
N LEU A 209 -62.63 32.86 -19.03
CA LEU A 209 -62.71 33.20 -20.45
C LEU A 209 -63.92 32.54 -21.11
N LYS A 210 -64.18 31.27 -20.79
CA LYS A 210 -65.35 30.51 -21.25
C LYS A 210 -66.67 31.17 -20.80
N VAL A 211 -66.72 31.73 -19.59
CA VAL A 211 -67.90 32.46 -19.09
C VAL A 211 -68.07 33.82 -19.79
N GLN A 212 -66.99 34.54 -20.09
CA GLN A 212 -67.04 35.80 -20.86
C GLN A 212 -67.55 35.57 -22.29
N LEU A 213 -67.03 34.56 -22.99
CA LEU A 213 -67.53 34.13 -24.30
C LEU A 213 -69.02 33.69 -24.28
N GLY A 214 -69.47 33.12 -23.16
CA GLY A 214 -70.89 32.78 -22.97
C GLY A 214 -71.80 34.00 -22.75
N LYS A 215 -71.27 35.11 -22.21
CA LYS A 215 -72.02 36.35 -21.95
C LYS A 215 -72.12 37.26 -23.18
N ASP A 216 -71.08 37.29 -24.03
CA ASP A 216 -71.11 38.05 -25.29
C ASP A 216 -72.13 37.50 -26.29
N ASN A 217 -72.50 36.21 -26.19
CA ASN A 217 -73.54 35.60 -27.01
C ASN A 217 -74.99 35.97 -26.61
N GLN A 218 -75.21 36.69 -25.51
CA GLN A 218 -76.56 37.09 -25.07
C GLN A 218 -76.90 38.57 -25.32
N HIS A 219 -76.00 39.39 -25.87
CA HIS A 219 -76.21 40.83 -26.03
C HIS A 219 -76.16 41.39 -27.46
N GLN A 220 -76.20 40.57 -28.51
CA GLN A 220 -76.39 41.06 -29.89
C GLN A 220 -77.61 40.47 -30.59
N GLY A 221 -78.76 41.09 -30.31
CA GLY A 221 -79.87 41.13 -31.25
C GLY A 221 -79.87 42.48 -31.96
N SER A 222 -79.96 42.43 -33.30
CA SER A 222 -80.35 43.52 -34.23
C SER A 222 -79.23 44.19 -35.05
N TYR A 223 -79.20 43.82 -36.34
CA TYR A 223 -78.87 44.60 -37.55
C TYR A 223 -77.57 45.43 -37.59
N SER A 224 -76.61 45.00 -38.41
CA SER A 224 -76.33 45.63 -39.73
C SER A 224 -75.21 44.92 -40.48
N ASP A 225 -75.38 44.91 -41.80
CA ASP A 225 -74.45 44.52 -42.87
C ASP A 225 -73.04 45.16 -42.75
N GLY A 226 -72.02 44.49 -43.29
CA GLY A 226 -70.67 45.04 -43.45
C GLY A 226 -69.54 44.27 -42.75
N THR A 227 -68.96 43.31 -43.48
CA THR A 227 -67.52 43.07 -43.62
C THR A 227 -66.61 43.61 -42.50
N GLN A 228 -66.16 42.73 -41.60
CA GLN A 228 -64.80 42.70 -41.04
C GLN A 228 -64.62 41.46 -40.15
N VAL A 229 -64.22 40.36 -40.78
CA VAL A 229 -63.48 39.30 -40.10
C VAL A 229 -62.07 39.84 -39.87
N ASN A 230 -61.76 40.23 -38.63
CA ASN A 230 -60.44 40.68 -38.18
C ASN A 230 -60.22 40.10 -36.78
N GLY A 231 -59.18 39.32 -36.48
CA GLY A 231 -58.12 38.78 -37.31
C GLY A 231 -57.34 37.79 -36.45
N ILE A 232 -57.29 36.53 -36.87
CA ILE A 232 -56.15 35.67 -36.55
C ILE A 232 -55.33 35.71 -37.82
N GLN A 233 -54.18 36.39 -37.77
CA GLN A 233 -53.30 36.50 -38.93
C GLN A 233 -52.92 35.08 -39.38
N PRO A 234 -53.07 34.73 -40.67
CA PRO A 234 -52.57 33.44 -41.19
C PRO A 234 -51.07 33.27 -40.95
N GLU A 235 -50.34 34.37 -40.74
CA GLU A 235 -48.92 34.41 -40.35
C GLU A 235 -48.66 33.97 -38.89
N GLU A 236 -49.61 34.12 -37.98
CA GLU A 236 -49.46 33.71 -36.57
C GLU A 236 -49.78 32.21 -36.40
N ILE A 237 -50.76 31.70 -37.14
CA ILE A 237 -51.00 30.24 -37.28
C ILE A 237 -49.84 29.57 -38.01
N GLY A 238 -49.25 30.23 -39.02
CA GLY A 238 -48.06 29.76 -39.71
C GLY A 238 -46.86 29.65 -38.76
N ARG A 239 -46.58 30.69 -37.98
CA ARG A 239 -45.49 30.70 -36.98
C ARG A 239 -45.69 29.65 -35.89
N LEU A 240 -46.90 29.49 -35.36
CA LEU A 240 -47.19 28.45 -34.37
C LEU A 240 -47.10 27.04 -34.97
N ARG A 241 -47.40 26.85 -36.25
CA ARG A 241 -47.17 25.57 -36.94
C ARG A 241 -45.69 25.28 -37.11
N GLU A 242 -44.90 26.26 -37.52
CA GLU A 242 -43.44 26.12 -37.65
C GLU A 242 -42.80 25.81 -36.29
N GLU A 243 -43.21 26.50 -35.22
CA GLU A 243 -42.70 26.24 -33.86
C GLU A 243 -43.09 24.83 -33.36
N ILE A 244 -44.30 24.34 -33.70
CA ILE A 244 -44.72 22.96 -33.39
C ILE A 244 -43.92 21.93 -34.19
N GLU A 245 -43.63 22.21 -35.47
CA GLU A 245 -42.82 21.34 -36.33
C GLU A 245 -41.37 21.26 -35.82
N GLU A 246 -40.80 22.41 -35.40
CA GLU A 246 -39.46 22.51 -34.83
C GLU A 246 -39.36 21.81 -33.47
N LEU A 247 -40.36 21.99 -32.60
CA LEU A 247 -40.42 21.26 -31.32
C LEU A 247 -40.56 19.75 -31.52
N LYS A 248 -41.32 19.31 -32.53
CA LYS A 248 -41.40 17.89 -32.89
C LYS A 248 -40.07 17.34 -33.40
N SER A 249 -39.38 18.08 -34.27
CA SER A 249 -38.06 17.68 -34.77
C SER A 249 -37.03 17.59 -33.64
N ASN A 250 -37.05 18.54 -32.70
CA ASN A 250 -36.19 18.50 -31.52
C ASN A 250 -36.52 17.31 -30.60
N GLN A 251 -37.80 16.98 -30.43
CA GLN A 251 -38.22 15.81 -29.65
C GLN A 251 -37.72 14.50 -30.28
N GLU A 252 -37.77 14.38 -31.61
CA GLU A 252 -37.29 13.20 -32.35
C GLU A 252 -35.76 13.05 -32.28
N LEU A 253 -35.04 14.17 -32.31
CA LEU A 253 -33.57 14.20 -32.12
C LEU A 253 -33.18 13.78 -30.70
N LEU A 254 -33.83 14.33 -29.67
CA LEU A 254 -33.61 13.96 -28.27
C LEU A 254 -33.92 12.47 -28.02
N GLN A 255 -34.99 11.96 -28.62
CA GLN A 255 -35.36 10.55 -28.53
C GLN A 255 -34.31 9.64 -29.22
N SER A 256 -33.76 10.06 -30.36
CA SER A 256 -32.66 9.35 -31.03
C SER A 256 -31.38 9.33 -30.18
N GLN A 257 -31.03 10.45 -29.55
CA GLN A 257 -29.85 10.53 -28.67
C GLN A 257 -30.01 9.69 -27.40
N LEU A 258 -31.22 9.61 -26.84
CA LEU A 258 -31.52 8.72 -25.71
C LEU A 258 -31.36 7.25 -26.11
N ALA A 259 -31.89 6.85 -27.27
CA ALA A 259 -31.72 5.49 -27.79
C ALA A 259 -30.25 5.11 -28.01
N GLU A 260 -29.43 6.04 -28.52
CA GLU A 260 -28.00 5.84 -28.69
C GLU A 260 -27.28 5.67 -27.34
N LYS A 261 -27.63 6.49 -26.34
CA LYS A 261 -27.07 6.36 -24.98
C LYS A 261 -27.51 5.07 -24.29
N ASP A 262 -28.75 4.65 -24.46
CA ASP A 262 -29.24 3.38 -23.94
C ASP A 262 -28.52 2.18 -24.60
N SER A 263 -28.26 2.25 -25.90
CA SER A 263 -27.45 1.24 -26.61
C SER A 263 -26.00 1.22 -26.11
N LEU A 264 -25.41 2.38 -25.83
CA LEU A 264 -24.06 2.47 -25.27
C LEU A 264 -24.01 1.89 -23.84
N ILE A 265 -25.04 2.15 -23.03
CA ILE A 265 -25.17 1.57 -21.68
C ILE A 265 -25.32 0.05 -21.77
N GLU A 266 -26.12 -0.48 -22.69
CA GLU A 266 -26.25 -1.92 -22.95
C GLU A 266 -24.90 -2.56 -23.38
N ASN A 267 -24.15 -1.90 -24.26
CA ASN A 267 -22.82 -2.37 -24.69
C ASN A 267 -21.79 -2.35 -23.55
N LEU A 268 -21.82 -1.32 -22.69
CA LEU A 268 -20.96 -1.26 -21.52
C LEU A 268 -21.36 -2.30 -20.46
N LYS A 269 -22.66 -2.58 -20.33
CA LYS A 269 -23.21 -3.57 -19.39
C LYS A 269 -22.94 -5.01 -19.83
N THR A 270 -22.97 -5.29 -21.13
CA THR A 270 -22.58 -6.59 -21.72
C THR A 270 -21.07 -6.81 -21.69
N SER A 271 -20.27 -5.75 -21.74
CA SER A 271 -18.81 -5.82 -21.54
C SER A 271 -18.40 -6.07 -20.08
N GLN A 272 -19.33 -5.98 -19.12
CA GLN A 272 -19.07 -6.18 -17.67
C GLN A 272 -19.76 -7.41 -17.05
N ALA A 273 -20.50 -8.21 -17.81
CA ALA A 273 -21.10 -9.46 -17.34
C ALA A 273 -20.67 -10.60 -18.29
N SER A 274 -19.99 -11.69 -17.89
CA SER A 274 -19.99 -12.49 -16.66
C SER A 274 -18.84 -13.57 -16.80
N PRO A 275 -18.53 -14.54 -15.88
CA PRO A 275 -19.52 -15.30 -15.11
C PRO A 275 -19.16 -15.70 -13.66
N GLY A 276 -20.21 -15.75 -12.85
CA GLY A 276 -20.34 -16.69 -11.73
C GLY A 276 -21.51 -17.64 -11.98
N THR A 277 -21.21 -18.94 -11.99
CA THR A 277 -22.08 -20.11 -11.73
C THR A 277 -23.36 -20.31 -12.57
N ASN A 278 -23.36 -21.27 -13.51
CA ASN A 278 -23.94 -22.60 -13.28
C ASN A 278 -23.75 -23.56 -14.48
N GLU A 279 -23.94 -24.84 -14.19
CA GLU A 279 -23.54 -26.06 -14.90
C GLU A 279 -24.15 -26.30 -16.30
N GLN A 280 -23.53 -27.26 -16.99
CA GLN A 280 -23.85 -27.88 -18.28
C GLN A 280 -23.58 -27.07 -19.57
N SER A 281 -22.55 -27.52 -20.32
CA SER A 281 -22.51 -27.75 -21.78
C SER A 281 -21.17 -27.30 -22.41
N SER A 282 -20.12 -28.09 -22.22
CA SER A 282 -18.79 -27.84 -22.78
C SER A 282 -18.44 -28.84 -23.87
N ALA A 283 -18.41 -28.41 -25.13
CA ALA A 283 -17.57 -29.06 -26.15
C ALA A 283 -17.25 -28.16 -27.38
N THR A 284 -18.01 -27.10 -27.66
CA THR A 284 -17.86 -26.35 -28.93
C THR A 284 -17.34 -24.92 -28.79
N ALA A 285 -17.20 -24.38 -27.57
CA ALA A 285 -16.78 -23.00 -27.34
C ALA A 285 -15.25 -22.79 -27.25
N SER A 286 -14.46 -23.81 -26.87
CA SER A 286 -13.03 -23.58 -26.55
C SER A 286 -12.14 -23.27 -27.75
N ALA A 287 -12.60 -23.52 -28.98
CA ALA A 287 -11.81 -23.25 -30.19
C ALA A 287 -11.81 -21.76 -30.56
N ARG A 288 -12.96 -21.08 -30.46
CA ARG A 288 -13.08 -19.65 -30.79
C ARG A 288 -12.39 -18.75 -29.78
N ASP A 289 -12.48 -19.10 -28.49
CA ASP A 289 -11.82 -18.34 -27.43
C ASP A 289 -10.29 -18.46 -27.53
N SER A 290 -9.77 -19.61 -27.96
CA SER A 290 -8.34 -19.79 -28.19
C SER A 290 -7.82 -19.00 -29.39
N GLU A 291 -8.66 -18.78 -30.40
CA GLU A 291 -8.32 -18.04 -31.62
C GLU A 291 -8.27 -16.52 -31.34
N GLN A 292 -9.25 -16.00 -30.60
CA GLN A 292 -9.26 -14.58 -30.19
C GLN A 292 -8.14 -14.23 -29.21
N ILE A 293 -7.78 -15.14 -28.29
CA ILE A 293 -6.64 -14.93 -27.38
C ILE A 293 -5.31 -14.93 -28.15
N ALA A 294 -5.20 -15.71 -29.22
CA ALA A 294 -4.01 -15.71 -30.07
C ALA A 294 -3.90 -14.40 -30.87
N GLU A 295 -5.00 -13.89 -31.42
CA GLU A 295 -5.05 -12.61 -32.15
C GLU A 295 -4.67 -11.44 -31.23
N LEU A 296 -5.25 -11.36 -30.03
CA LEU A 296 -4.91 -10.31 -29.05
C LEU A 296 -3.45 -10.37 -28.57
N LYS A 297 -2.88 -11.57 -28.45
CA LYS A 297 -1.45 -11.73 -28.13
C LYS A 297 -0.54 -11.28 -29.27
N GLN A 298 -0.95 -11.51 -30.51
CA GLN A 298 -0.23 -11.06 -31.69
C GLN A 298 -0.27 -9.54 -31.82
N GLU A 299 -1.43 -8.93 -31.56
CA GLU A 299 -1.61 -7.47 -31.57
C GLU A 299 -0.83 -6.78 -30.44
N LEU A 300 -0.75 -7.40 -29.26
CA LEU A 300 0.14 -6.92 -28.18
C LEU A 300 1.62 -6.98 -28.57
N ALA A 301 2.03 -7.98 -29.34
CA ALA A 301 3.41 -8.11 -29.80
C ALA A 301 3.76 -7.05 -30.87
N THR A 302 2.82 -6.75 -31.78
CA THR A 302 3.03 -5.70 -32.81
C THR A 302 3.08 -4.31 -32.17
N LEU A 303 2.19 -4.00 -31.22
CA LEU A 303 2.19 -2.75 -30.47
C LEU A 303 3.48 -2.56 -29.66
N LYS A 304 3.98 -3.62 -29.01
CA LYS A 304 5.28 -3.57 -28.31
C LYS A 304 6.44 -3.30 -29.27
N SER A 305 6.43 -3.89 -30.46
CA SER A 305 7.44 -3.65 -31.49
C SER A 305 7.41 -2.20 -31.98
N GLN A 306 6.21 -1.65 -32.26
CA GLN A 306 6.03 -0.25 -32.65
C GLN A 306 6.46 0.73 -31.56
N LEU A 307 6.14 0.45 -30.29
CA LEU A 307 6.59 1.28 -29.17
C LEU A 307 8.12 1.31 -29.08
N ASN A 308 8.76 0.16 -29.30
CA ASN A 308 10.21 0.06 -29.26
C ASN A 308 10.86 0.79 -30.46
N SER A 309 10.28 0.72 -31.66
CA SER A 309 10.77 1.48 -32.83
C SER A 309 10.61 2.98 -32.62
N GLN A 310 9.48 3.43 -32.08
CA GLN A 310 9.25 4.85 -31.75
C GLN A 310 10.22 5.34 -30.67
N SER A 311 10.55 4.50 -29.67
CA SER A 311 11.56 4.83 -28.66
C SER A 311 12.96 5.02 -29.27
N VAL A 312 13.35 4.18 -30.24
CA VAL A 312 14.61 4.33 -30.99
C VAL A 312 14.60 5.60 -31.86
N GLU A 313 13.47 5.95 -32.46
CA GLU A 313 13.35 7.17 -33.25
C GLU A 313 13.42 8.43 -32.37
N ILE A 314 12.76 8.42 -31.20
CA ILE A 314 12.85 9.51 -30.21
C ILE A 314 14.28 9.72 -29.75
N THR A 315 15.02 8.64 -29.44
CA THR A 315 16.42 8.75 -29.02
C THR A 315 17.31 9.28 -30.15
N LYS A 316 17.07 8.86 -31.40
CA LYS A 316 17.76 9.41 -32.58
C LYS A 316 17.48 10.91 -32.76
N LEU A 317 16.22 11.34 -32.68
CA LEU A 317 15.85 12.76 -32.80
C LEU A 317 16.43 13.60 -31.64
N GLN A 318 16.52 13.04 -30.43
CA GLN A 318 17.18 13.68 -29.30
C GLN A 318 18.68 13.87 -29.55
N THR A 319 19.37 12.89 -30.15
CA THR A 319 20.79 13.03 -30.51
C THR A 319 21.00 14.06 -31.62
N GLU A 320 20.17 14.07 -32.67
CA GLU A 320 20.26 15.06 -33.75
C GLU A 320 20.01 16.49 -33.23
N LYS A 321 19.06 16.65 -32.30
CA LYS A 321 18.81 17.93 -31.62
C LYS A 321 20.03 18.40 -30.83
N GLN A 322 20.73 17.52 -30.11
CA GLN A 322 21.96 17.87 -29.39
C GLN A 322 23.09 18.28 -30.33
N GLU A 323 23.26 17.58 -31.47
CA GLU A 323 24.25 17.92 -32.48
C GLU A 323 23.96 19.29 -33.12
N LEU A 324 22.69 19.59 -33.42
CA LEU A 324 22.29 20.90 -33.95
C LEU A 324 22.51 22.03 -32.95
N LEU A 325 22.28 21.77 -31.65
CA LEU A 325 22.58 22.73 -30.57
C LEU A 325 24.09 22.98 -30.43
N GLN A 326 24.93 21.96 -30.53
CA GLN A 326 26.38 22.14 -30.56
C GLN A 326 26.85 22.89 -31.82
N LYS A 327 26.26 22.60 -32.99
CA LYS A 327 26.55 23.33 -34.23
C LYS A 327 26.14 24.80 -34.15
N THR A 328 25.04 25.13 -33.47
CA THR A 328 24.63 26.53 -33.26
C THR A 328 25.47 27.23 -32.20
N GLU A 329 25.88 26.57 -31.12
CA GLU A 329 26.82 27.14 -30.14
C GLU A 329 28.22 27.39 -30.72
N THR A 330 28.69 26.50 -31.60
CA THR A 330 29.97 26.68 -32.31
C THR A 330 29.89 27.78 -33.37
N PHE A 331 28.76 27.93 -34.07
CA PHE A 331 28.49 29.07 -34.95
C PHE A 331 28.36 30.40 -34.19
N ALA A 332 27.71 30.40 -33.02
CA ALA A 332 27.59 31.60 -32.18
C ALA A 332 28.95 32.04 -31.60
N LYS A 333 29.84 31.08 -31.29
CA LYS A 333 31.22 31.37 -30.85
C LYS A 333 32.14 31.82 -32.00
N SER A 334 31.87 31.45 -33.26
CA SER A 334 32.65 31.91 -34.42
C SER A 334 32.18 33.25 -35.00
N ALA A 335 30.93 33.66 -34.73
CA ALA A 335 30.38 34.96 -35.13
C ALA A 335 30.77 36.13 -34.18
N ALA A 336 31.35 35.84 -33.01
CA ALA A 336 31.86 36.84 -32.07
C ALA A 336 33.30 37.26 -32.42
N ALA A 337 33.52 37.75 -33.64
CA ALA A 337 34.67 38.56 -34.01
C ALA A 337 34.16 39.83 -34.71
N PRO A 338 34.60 41.05 -34.32
CA PRO A 338 33.93 42.29 -34.74
C PRO A 338 34.42 42.73 -36.13
N GLY A 339 33.47 42.91 -37.06
CA GLY A 339 33.72 43.49 -38.38
C GLY A 339 32.44 44.15 -38.93
N GLU A 340 32.54 45.46 -39.14
CA GLU A 340 31.54 46.46 -39.54
C GLU A 340 30.58 46.13 -40.70
N SER A 341 29.33 46.61 -40.58
CA SER A 341 28.65 47.56 -41.51
C SER A 341 27.19 47.22 -41.86
N GLY A 342 26.31 48.23 -41.79
CA GLY A 342 25.12 48.32 -42.65
C GLY A 342 23.77 48.54 -41.95
N ALA A 343 23.51 49.76 -41.49
CA ALA A 343 22.19 50.21 -41.06
C ALA A 343 21.25 50.42 -42.27
N GLY A 344 20.09 49.76 -42.27
CA GLY A 344 19.09 49.98 -43.33
C GLY A 344 17.87 49.05 -43.32
N ARG A 345 17.21 48.80 -42.18
CA ARG A 345 15.87 48.14 -42.15
C ARG A 345 15.15 48.23 -40.79
N ALA A 346 15.05 49.41 -40.20
CA ALA A 346 14.69 49.57 -38.78
C ALA A 346 13.17 49.47 -38.42
N ALA A 347 12.23 49.36 -39.35
CA ALA A 347 10.78 49.36 -39.01
C ALA A 347 10.04 48.02 -39.19
N LYS A 348 10.61 47.05 -39.92
CA LYS A 348 10.11 45.66 -39.99
C LYS A 348 10.94 44.67 -39.14
N ALA A 349 12.13 45.09 -38.69
CA ALA A 349 12.99 44.27 -37.83
C ALA A 349 12.44 44.19 -36.40
N THR A 350 11.87 45.27 -35.86
CA THR A 350 11.38 45.33 -34.46
C THR A 350 10.18 44.42 -34.17
N ASP A 351 9.31 44.16 -35.17
CA ASP A 351 8.17 43.22 -35.05
C ASP A 351 8.57 41.75 -35.26
N GLY A 352 9.61 41.52 -36.09
CA GLY A 352 10.23 40.20 -36.23
C GLY A 352 11.00 39.80 -34.99
N ASP A 353 11.73 40.75 -34.38
CA ASP A 353 12.54 40.54 -33.19
C ASP A 353 11.69 40.29 -31.94
N SER A 354 10.54 40.98 -31.80
CA SER A 354 9.59 40.73 -30.70
C SER A 354 8.92 39.36 -30.81
N ARG A 355 8.54 38.94 -32.02
CA ARG A 355 7.98 37.61 -32.28
C ARG A 355 9.01 36.49 -32.13
N LEU A 356 10.27 36.75 -32.47
CA LEU A 356 11.37 35.81 -32.27
C LEU A 356 11.74 35.65 -30.79
N LEU A 357 11.67 36.73 -30.00
CA LEU A 357 11.79 36.69 -28.53
C LEU A 357 10.64 35.90 -27.88
N ALA A 358 9.40 36.08 -28.34
CA ALA A 358 8.25 35.31 -27.85
C ALA A 358 8.40 33.81 -28.17
N LEU A 359 8.79 33.47 -29.40
CA LEU A 359 9.05 32.07 -29.78
C LEU A 359 10.22 31.46 -29.01
N LEU A 360 11.26 32.22 -28.70
CA LEU A 360 12.36 31.76 -27.86
C LEU A 360 11.90 31.49 -26.42
N GLN A 361 11.03 32.33 -25.87
CA GLN A 361 10.45 32.14 -24.56
C GLN A 361 9.59 30.88 -24.51
N ASP A 362 8.67 30.71 -25.47
CA ASP A 362 7.81 29.52 -25.59
C ASP A 362 8.65 28.24 -25.76
N THR A 363 9.74 28.30 -26.53
CA THR A 363 10.66 27.17 -26.71
C THR A 363 11.38 26.81 -25.40
N ASN A 364 11.67 27.81 -24.56
CA ASN A 364 12.32 27.60 -23.27
C ASN A 364 11.34 27.03 -22.23
N ASP A 365 10.09 27.48 -22.25
CA ASP A 365 9.03 26.98 -21.37
C ASP A 365 8.69 25.52 -21.72
N LEU A 366 8.53 25.20 -23.02
CA LEU A 366 8.37 23.82 -23.48
C LEU A 366 9.57 22.92 -23.13
N LYS A 367 10.80 23.47 -23.15
CA LYS A 367 12.01 22.73 -22.75
C LYS A 367 12.00 22.39 -21.26
N ASN A 368 11.52 23.31 -20.42
CA ASN A 368 11.38 23.10 -18.99
C ASN A 368 10.28 22.08 -18.69
N GLU A 369 9.16 22.13 -19.40
CA GLU A 369 8.06 21.17 -19.27
C GLU A 369 8.48 19.76 -19.69
N ILE A 370 9.21 19.63 -20.81
CA ILE A 370 9.79 18.34 -21.24
C ILE A 370 10.76 17.78 -20.18
N LYS A 371 11.53 18.66 -19.53
CA LYS A 371 12.45 18.24 -18.46
C LYS A 371 11.69 17.75 -17.22
N ALA A 372 10.65 18.46 -16.81
CA ALA A 372 9.81 18.06 -15.69
C ALA A 372 9.10 16.71 -15.95
N LEU A 373 8.49 16.55 -17.12
CA LEU A 373 7.85 15.29 -17.53
C LEU A 373 8.85 14.14 -17.64
N SER A 374 10.08 14.42 -18.06
CA SER A 374 11.19 13.44 -18.08
C SER A 374 11.55 12.96 -16.67
N GLU A 375 11.70 13.89 -15.73
CA GLU A 375 12.02 13.58 -14.33
C GLU A 375 10.88 12.79 -13.66
N GLU A 376 9.62 13.16 -13.92
CA GLU A 376 8.45 12.42 -13.45
C GLU A 376 8.41 11.00 -14.03
N ARG A 377 8.71 10.84 -15.32
CA ARG A 377 8.78 9.51 -15.96
C ARG A 377 9.85 8.63 -15.33
N THR A 378 11.00 9.19 -14.95
CA THR A 378 12.04 8.43 -14.24
C THR A 378 11.62 8.03 -12.84
N ALA A 379 10.95 8.92 -12.10
CA ALA A 379 10.44 8.61 -10.75
C ALA A 379 9.36 7.52 -10.78
N ILE A 380 8.41 7.60 -11.71
CA ILE A 380 7.38 6.56 -11.90
C ILE A 380 8.03 5.23 -12.28
N LYS A 381 9.08 5.25 -13.11
CA LYS A 381 9.80 4.04 -13.51
C LYS A 381 10.53 3.38 -12.32
N GLU A 382 11.19 4.16 -11.48
CA GLU A 382 11.83 3.66 -10.25
C GLU A 382 10.79 3.09 -9.27
N GLN A 383 9.64 3.77 -9.11
CA GLN A 383 8.55 3.28 -8.28
C GLN A 383 7.95 1.97 -8.80
N LEU A 384 7.80 1.84 -10.12
CA LEU A 384 7.34 0.61 -10.77
C LEU A 384 8.33 -0.55 -10.54
N ASP A 385 9.63 -0.29 -10.65
CA ASP A 385 10.66 -1.31 -10.45
C ASP A 385 10.75 -1.74 -8.97
N ALA A 386 10.60 -0.81 -8.03
CA ALA A 386 10.48 -1.11 -6.60
C ALA A 386 9.22 -1.94 -6.27
N SER A 387 8.07 -1.58 -6.88
CA SER A 387 6.83 -2.34 -6.74
C SER A 387 6.98 -3.76 -7.30
N ASN A 388 7.62 -3.91 -8.47
CA ASN A 388 7.88 -5.23 -9.06
C ASN A 388 8.82 -6.08 -8.21
N SER A 389 9.85 -5.48 -7.60
CA SER A 389 10.72 -6.19 -6.65
C SER A 389 9.93 -6.68 -5.43
N THR A 390 9.05 -5.84 -4.88
CA THR A 390 8.18 -6.21 -3.76
C THR A 390 7.23 -7.36 -4.12
N ILE A 391 6.64 -7.32 -5.32
CA ILE A 391 5.77 -8.40 -5.82
C ILE A 391 6.56 -9.72 -5.92
N ALA A 392 7.79 -9.68 -6.44
CA ALA A 392 8.63 -10.88 -6.55
C ALA A 392 8.97 -11.50 -5.19
N ILE A 393 9.25 -10.67 -4.17
CA ILE A 393 9.49 -11.12 -2.79
C ILE A 393 8.23 -11.78 -2.23
N LEU A 394 7.07 -11.12 -2.31
CA LEU A 394 5.80 -11.65 -1.81
C LEU A 394 5.40 -12.95 -2.50
N GLN A 395 5.68 -13.08 -3.80
CA GLN A 395 5.39 -14.30 -4.55
C GLN A 395 6.30 -15.46 -4.12
N ASN A 396 7.57 -15.19 -3.79
CA ASN A 396 8.47 -16.20 -3.25
C ASN A 396 8.06 -16.63 -1.83
N GLU A 397 7.66 -15.68 -0.97
CA GLU A 397 7.13 -15.99 0.36
C GLU A 397 5.84 -16.81 0.29
N LYS A 398 4.93 -16.47 -0.63
CA LYS A 398 3.71 -17.24 -0.89
C LYS A 398 4.04 -18.68 -1.26
N ASN A 399 4.96 -18.89 -2.21
CA ASN A 399 5.36 -20.24 -2.62
C ASN A 399 5.99 -21.03 -1.47
N LYS A 400 6.79 -20.37 -0.63
CA LYS A 400 7.39 -21.00 0.56
C LYS A 400 6.33 -21.42 1.57
N LEU A 401 5.37 -20.54 1.87
CA LEU A 401 4.26 -20.85 2.78
C LEU A 401 3.36 -21.98 2.23
N GLU A 402 3.11 -22.03 0.92
CA GLU A 402 2.38 -23.14 0.30
C GLU A 402 3.12 -24.48 0.44
N MET A 403 4.46 -24.46 0.35
CA MET A 403 5.29 -25.66 0.58
C MET A 403 5.22 -26.11 2.05
N ASP A 404 5.41 -25.19 3.01
CA ASP A 404 5.34 -25.49 4.45
C ASP A 404 3.97 -26.04 4.86
N ILE A 405 2.87 -25.51 4.27
CA ILE A 405 1.51 -26.04 4.49
C ILE A 405 1.38 -27.47 3.97
N THR A 406 1.98 -27.77 2.82
CA THR A 406 1.91 -29.10 2.21
C THR A 406 2.71 -30.11 3.03
N ASP A 407 3.91 -29.73 3.48
CA ASP A 407 4.75 -30.56 4.34
C ASP A 407 4.08 -30.80 5.70
N SER A 408 3.51 -29.76 6.32
CA SER A 408 2.78 -29.92 7.58
C SER A 408 1.56 -30.82 7.46
N LYS A 409 0.81 -30.76 6.34
CA LYS A 409 -0.29 -31.70 6.07
C LYS A 409 0.21 -33.14 5.97
N LYS A 410 1.34 -33.35 5.29
CA LYS A 410 1.94 -34.68 5.18
C LYS A 410 2.37 -35.23 6.53
N GLU A 411 2.99 -34.42 7.38
CA GLU A 411 3.34 -34.81 8.75
C GLU A 411 2.11 -35.14 9.61
N GLN A 412 1.01 -34.41 9.43
CA GLN A 412 -0.27 -34.71 10.10
C GLN A 412 -0.85 -36.06 9.63
N ASP A 413 -0.80 -36.35 8.33
CA ASP A 413 -1.25 -37.62 7.78
C ASP A 413 -0.37 -38.79 8.28
N ASP A 414 0.95 -38.62 8.31
CA ASP A 414 1.89 -39.62 8.85
C ASP A 414 1.64 -39.89 10.34
N LEU A 415 1.34 -38.84 11.12
CA LEU A 415 0.98 -38.97 12.53
C LEU A 415 -0.34 -39.74 12.71
N LEU A 416 -1.34 -39.48 11.88
CA LEU A 416 -2.62 -40.22 11.90
C LEU A 416 -2.41 -41.71 11.61
N VAL A 417 -1.52 -42.05 10.67
CA VAL A 417 -1.14 -43.45 10.40
C VAL A 417 -0.49 -44.10 11.62
N LEU A 418 0.47 -43.41 12.26
CA LEU A 418 1.12 -43.91 13.47
C LEU A 418 0.14 -44.13 14.63
N LEU A 419 -0.83 -43.23 14.81
CA LEU A 419 -1.87 -43.37 15.82
C LEU A 419 -2.78 -44.57 15.53
N ALA A 420 -3.16 -44.79 14.26
CA ALA A 420 -3.95 -45.94 13.86
C ALA A 420 -3.20 -47.27 14.11
N ASP A 421 -1.90 -47.32 13.80
CA ASP A 421 -1.05 -48.48 14.09
C ASP A 421 -0.92 -48.73 15.60
N GLN A 422 -0.79 -47.66 16.39
CA GLN A 422 -0.75 -47.76 17.84
C GLN A 422 -2.07 -48.29 18.40
N ASP A 423 -3.21 -47.84 17.88
CA ASP A 423 -4.53 -48.34 18.26
C ASP A 423 -4.71 -49.82 17.91
N GLN A 424 -4.27 -50.26 16.73
CA GLN A 424 -4.25 -51.68 16.38
C GLN A 424 -3.36 -52.50 17.33
N LYS A 425 -2.19 -51.97 17.70
CA LYS A 425 -1.29 -52.61 18.66
C LYS A 425 -1.92 -52.69 20.05
N ILE A 426 -2.58 -51.63 20.52
CA ILE A 426 -3.33 -51.63 21.78
C ILE A 426 -4.46 -52.67 21.73
N PHE A 427 -5.18 -52.75 20.60
CA PHE A 427 -6.26 -53.72 20.42
C PHE A 427 -5.76 -55.17 20.50
N SER A 428 -4.67 -55.48 19.79
CA SER A 428 -4.06 -56.83 19.84
C SER A 428 -3.56 -57.20 21.23
N LEU A 429 -2.91 -56.27 21.95
CA LEU A 429 -2.48 -56.46 23.34
C LEU A 429 -3.66 -56.68 24.29
N LYS A 430 -4.75 -55.91 24.13
CA LYS A 430 -5.99 -56.10 24.90
C LYS A 430 -6.60 -57.48 24.66
N ASN A 431 -6.62 -57.97 23.42
CA ASN A 431 -7.13 -59.31 23.12
C ASN A 431 -6.26 -60.40 23.76
N LYS A 432 -4.93 -60.26 23.68
CA LYS A 432 -3.99 -61.20 24.32
C LYS A 432 -4.14 -61.24 25.84
N LEU A 433 -4.38 -60.08 26.48
CA LEU A 433 -4.68 -60.02 27.92
C LEU A 433 -6.00 -60.73 28.27
N LYS A 434 -7.03 -60.62 27.43
CA LYS A 434 -8.29 -61.37 27.61
C LYS A 434 -8.08 -62.87 27.49
N GLU A 435 -7.31 -63.32 26.50
CA GLU A 435 -6.97 -64.75 26.33
C GLU A 435 -6.25 -65.33 27.55
N LEU A 436 -5.40 -64.52 28.19
CA LEU A 436 -4.69 -64.89 29.43
C LEU A 436 -5.56 -64.79 30.70
N GLY A 437 -6.86 -64.49 30.58
CA GLY A 437 -7.81 -64.46 31.69
C GLY A 437 -7.81 -63.16 32.51
N HIS A 438 -7.13 -62.11 32.05
CA HIS A 438 -7.10 -60.81 32.73
C HIS A 438 -8.29 -59.92 32.29
N PRO A 439 -9.00 -59.26 33.23
CA PRO A 439 -10.10 -58.36 32.90
C PRO A 439 -9.59 -57.05 32.27
N VAL A 440 -9.94 -56.79 31.01
CA VAL A 440 -9.64 -55.53 30.33
C VAL A 440 -10.80 -54.55 30.55
N ARG A 441 -10.60 -53.51 31.38
CA ARG A 441 -11.57 -52.42 31.54
C ARG A 441 -11.63 -51.58 30.27
N SER A 442 -12.78 -51.58 29.59
CA SER A 442 -13.11 -50.59 28.57
C SER A 442 -13.43 -49.27 29.27
N LYS A 443 -12.53 -48.29 29.22
CA LYS A 443 -12.92 -46.90 29.50
C LYS A 443 -13.72 -46.41 28.30
N CYS A 444 -15.05 -46.52 28.36
CA CYS A 444 -15.92 -45.71 27.53
C CYS A 444 -15.71 -44.24 27.95
N PHE A 445 -15.21 -43.42 27.04
CA PHE A 445 -15.42 -41.98 27.14
C PHE A 445 -16.92 -41.74 26.91
N GLN A 446 -17.67 -41.57 27.99
CA GLN A 446 -18.98 -40.92 27.90
C GLN A 446 -18.72 -39.45 27.59
N LYS A 447 -19.33 -38.99 26.49
CA LYS A 447 -19.30 -37.62 26.00
C LYS A 447 -19.79 -36.62 27.04
#